data_AF-A0A075MK77-F1
#
_entry.id   AF-A0A075MK77-F1
#
_cell.length_a   1.000
_cell.length_b   1.000
_cell.length_c   1.000
_cell.angle_alpha   90.00
_cell.angle_beta   90.00
_cell.angle_gamma   90.00
#
_symmetry.space_group_name_H-M   'P 1'
#
loop_
_entity.id
_entity.type
_entity.pdbx_description
1 polymer ?
#
loop_
_entity_poly.entity_id
_entity_poly.type
_entity_poly.pdbx_seq_one_letter_code
_entity_poly.pdbx_strand_id
1 'polypeptide(L)'
;MSRFKLLPVSGNTKIRVGILGGTFNPAHEGHRYISLEAIKRLNLDYVVWLVSPQNPLKSEDVKGSLNTRVEIAENTKHSNKIIVSDIEKYFKNNFTANSINRIKKIA
;
A
#
# COMPACT_ATOMS: atom_id res chain seq x y z
N MET A 1 1.49 -16.65 -0.91
CA MET A 1 0.81 -16.42 0.40
C MET A 1 0.38 -14.96 0.47
N SER A 2 -0.83 -14.67 0.94
CA SER A 2 -1.27 -13.29 1.14
C SER A 2 -0.49 -12.67 2.30
N ARG A 3 0.17 -11.52 2.09
CA ARG A 3 0.83 -10.79 3.18
C ARG A 3 -0.20 -9.88 3.85
N PHE A 4 -1.13 -10.49 4.59
CA PHE A 4 -1.99 -9.75 5.51
C PHE A 4 -1.17 -9.41 6.75
N LYS A 5 -0.72 -8.16 6.85
CA LYS A 5 -0.17 -7.63 8.10
C LYS A 5 -1.29 -6.86 8.78
N LEU A 6 -1.80 -7.40 9.89
CA LEU A 6 -2.65 -6.62 10.78
C LEU A 6 -1.84 -5.42 11.26
N LEU A 7 -2.45 -4.23 11.20
CA LEU A 7 -1.87 -3.06 11.84
C LEU A 7 -1.69 -3.40 13.33
N PRO A 8 -0.54 -3.11 13.95
CA PRO A 8 -0.29 -3.46 15.34
C PRO A 8 -1.04 -2.47 16.25
N VAL A 9 -2.37 -2.54 16.22
CA VAL A 9 -3.29 -1.68 16.95
C VAL A 9 -3.93 -2.52 18.03
N SER A 10 -3.78 -2.09 19.27
CA SER A 10 -4.41 -2.70 20.44
C SER A 10 -5.55 -1.80 20.91
N GLY A 11 -6.73 -2.38 21.16
CA GLY A 11 -7.89 -1.72 21.76
C GLY A 11 -8.66 -0.73 20.87
N ASN A 12 -9.45 0.15 21.49
CA ASN A 12 -10.34 1.13 20.86
C ASN A 12 -9.62 2.41 20.36
N THR A 13 -8.33 2.30 20.07
CA THR A 13 -7.49 3.47 19.75
C THR A 13 -7.74 3.92 18.31
N LYS A 14 -8.15 5.18 18.12
CA LYS A 14 -8.33 5.76 16.79
C LYS A 14 -6.97 5.96 16.12
N ILE A 15 -6.73 5.28 15.01
CA ILE A 15 -5.51 5.41 14.21
C ILE A 15 -5.73 6.29 12.98
N ARG A 16 -4.66 6.94 12.51
CA ARG A 16 -4.61 7.75 11.29
C ARG A 16 -3.70 7.06 10.28
N VAL A 17 -4.30 6.55 9.20
CA VAL A 17 -3.59 5.78 8.18
C VAL A 17 -3.65 6.50 6.84
N GLY A 18 -2.49 6.72 6.22
CA GLY A 18 -2.39 7.15 4.83
C GLY A 18 -2.32 5.96 3.88
N ILE A 19 -2.94 6.06 2.70
CA ILE A 19 -2.86 5.04 1.65
C ILE A 19 -2.10 5.65 0.46
N LEU A 20 -0.96 5.07 0.12
CA LEU A 20 -0.18 5.40 -1.06
C LEU A 20 -0.35 4.26 -2.09
N GLY A 21 -1.24 4.47 -3.05
CA GLY A 21 -1.48 3.55 -4.16
C GLY A 21 -0.47 3.74 -5.29
N GLY A 22 -0.06 2.65 -5.93
CA GLY A 22 0.82 2.72 -7.08
C GLY A 22 1.20 1.34 -7.61
N THR A 23 1.84 1.33 -8.78
CA THR A 23 2.35 0.09 -9.37
C THR A 23 3.64 -0.38 -8.69
N PHE A 24 4.47 0.53 -8.14
CA PHE A 24 5.76 0.22 -7.51
C PHE A 24 6.65 -0.69 -8.37
N ASN A 25 6.95 -0.25 -9.60
CA ASN A 25 7.74 -1.01 -10.57
C ASN A 25 9.01 -0.26 -10.99
N PRO A 26 10.10 -0.31 -10.20
CA PRO A 26 10.18 -0.84 -8.83
C PRO A 26 9.79 0.20 -7.76
N ALA A 27 9.61 -0.25 -6.51
CA ALA A 27 9.66 0.66 -5.37
C ALA A 27 11.06 1.28 -5.27
N HIS A 28 11.15 2.52 -4.79
CA HIS A 28 12.40 3.29 -4.72
C HIS A 28 12.34 4.35 -3.62
N GLU A 29 13.47 4.99 -3.32
CA GLU A 29 13.61 5.95 -2.21
C GLU A 29 12.62 7.12 -2.27
N GLY A 30 12.25 7.60 -3.46
CA GLY A 30 11.18 8.60 -3.60
C GLY A 30 9.86 8.20 -2.91
N HIS A 31 9.40 6.95 -3.08
CA HIS A 31 8.19 6.46 -2.40
C HIS A 31 8.35 6.46 -0.88
N ARG A 32 9.54 6.09 -0.40
CA ARG A 32 9.88 6.09 1.02
C ARG A 32 9.89 7.50 1.58
N TYR A 33 10.57 8.41 0.91
CA TYR A 33 10.70 9.80 1.31
C TYR A 33 9.33 10.46 1.48
N ILE A 34 8.46 10.39 0.47
CA ILE A 34 7.12 11.01 0.56
C ILE A 34 6.26 10.37 1.67
N SER A 35 6.43 9.08 1.93
CA SER A 35 5.68 8.38 2.98
C SER A 35 6.11 8.83 4.37
N LEU A 36 7.42 8.98 4.59
CA LEU A 36 7.96 9.48 5.86
C LEU A 36 7.58 10.95 6.10
N GLU A 37 7.57 11.77 5.04
CA GLU A 37 7.10 13.15 5.14
C GLU A 37 5.59 13.22 5.40
N ALA A 38 4.77 12.38 4.76
CA ALA A 38 3.33 12.30 5.04
C ALA A 38 3.06 11.89 6.50
N ILE A 39 3.80 10.91 7.02
CA ILE A 39 3.71 10.49 8.42
C ILE A 39 3.94 11.67 9.37
N LYS A 40 5.02 12.43 9.15
CA LYS A 40 5.37 13.58 9.99
C LYS A 40 4.36 14.73 9.85
N ARG A 41 4.06 15.13 8.62
CA ARG A 41 3.29 16.37 8.34
C ARG A 41 1.80 16.21 8.57
N LEU A 42 1.25 15.01 8.35
CA LEU A 42 -0.18 14.74 8.50
C LEU A 42 -0.51 14.01 9.81
N ASN A 43 0.48 13.82 10.68
CA ASN A 43 0.38 13.09 11.94
C ASN A 43 -0.28 11.70 11.74
N LEU A 44 0.30 10.89 10.85
CA LEU A 44 -0.17 9.53 10.57
C LEU A 44 0.58 8.53 11.47
N ASP A 45 -0.14 7.51 11.92
CA ASP A 45 0.46 6.37 12.61
C ASP A 45 1.17 5.45 11.61
N TYR A 46 0.53 5.24 10.45
CA TYR A 46 1.02 4.37 9.39
C TYR A 46 0.77 4.93 8.00
N VAL A 47 1.61 4.53 7.05
CA VAL A 47 1.33 4.61 5.61
C VAL A 47 1.31 3.21 5.03
N VAL A 48 0.25 2.89 4.30
CA VAL A 48 0.11 1.64 3.55
C VAL A 48 0.52 1.91 2.10
N TRP A 49 1.58 1.24 1.65
CA TRP A 49 1.89 1.09 0.23
C TRP A 49 0.96 0.03 -0.35
N LEU A 50 -0.01 0.49 -1.14
CA LEU A 50 -0.97 -0.37 -1.81
C LEU A 50 -0.43 -0.70 -3.20
N VAL A 51 0.26 -1.85 -3.30
CA VAL A 51 0.91 -2.31 -4.53
C VAL A 51 -0.15 -2.89 -5.46
N SER A 52 -0.45 -2.16 -6.52
CA SER A 52 -1.53 -2.50 -7.42
C SER A 52 -1.13 -3.60 -8.42
N PRO A 53 -1.99 -4.58 -8.74
CA PRO A 53 -1.70 -5.58 -9.77
C PRO A 53 -1.49 -4.95 -11.15
N GLN A 54 -2.34 -3.99 -11.57
CA GLN A 54 -2.30 -3.31 -12.87
C GLN A 54 -2.94 -1.93 -12.75
N ASN A 55 -2.53 -0.91 -13.49
CA ASN A 55 -3.34 0.32 -13.54
C ASN A 55 -4.51 0.12 -14.53
N PRO A 56 -5.80 0.22 -14.13
CA PRO A 56 -6.94 0.05 -15.04
C PRO A 56 -6.94 0.98 -16.26
N LEU A 57 -6.25 2.11 -16.16
CA LEU A 57 -6.19 3.14 -17.21
C LEU A 57 -5.00 2.96 -18.17
N LYS A 58 -4.13 1.97 -17.93
CA LYS A 58 -2.97 1.69 -18.77
C LYS A 58 -3.21 0.38 -19.52
N SER A 59 -3.04 0.43 -20.84
CA SER A 59 -3.16 -0.72 -21.74
C SER A 59 -1.97 -1.68 -21.66
N GLU A 60 -0.81 -1.19 -21.25
CA GLU A 60 0.39 -2.01 -21.10
C GLU A 60 0.39 -2.78 -19.79
N ASP A 61 0.67 -4.07 -19.87
CA ASP A 61 0.90 -4.91 -18.69
C ASP A 61 2.12 -4.43 -17.91
N VAL A 62 1.99 -4.37 -16.58
CA VAL A 62 3.13 -4.07 -15.72
C VAL A 62 4.21 -5.13 -15.90
N LYS A 63 5.42 -4.70 -16.28
CA LYS A 63 6.61 -5.57 -16.26
C LYS A 63 6.89 -6.06 -14.84
N GLY A 64 7.08 -7.37 -14.68
CA GLY A 64 7.40 -8.00 -13.40
C GLY A 64 6.17 -8.42 -12.60
N SER A 65 6.26 -9.58 -11.95
CA SER A 65 5.14 -10.14 -11.18
C SER A 65 4.77 -9.25 -10.00
N LEU A 66 3.48 -9.26 -9.61
CA LEU A 66 3.03 -8.56 -8.41
C LEU A 66 3.84 -8.96 -7.17
N ASN A 67 4.12 -10.27 -7.01
CA ASN A 67 4.89 -10.77 -5.88
C ASN A 67 6.31 -10.18 -5.84
N THR A 68 6.99 -10.10 -6.98
CA THR A 68 8.32 -9.48 -7.10
C THR A 68 8.29 -8.01 -6.70
N ARG A 69 7.28 -7.26 -7.16
CA ARG A 69 7.14 -5.83 -6.82
C ARG A 69 6.84 -5.63 -5.33
N VAL A 70 6.03 -6.49 -4.73
CA VAL A 70 5.76 -6.50 -3.29
C VAL A 70 7.02 -6.80 -2.49
N GLU A 71 7.84 -7.76 -2.93
CA GLU A 71 9.10 -8.09 -2.27
C GLU A 71 10.10 -6.93 -2.34
N ILE A 72 10.25 -6.31 -3.52
CA ILE A 72 11.08 -5.11 -3.67
C ILE A 72 10.57 -3.99 -2.76
N ALA A 73 9.25 -3.75 -2.73
CA ALA A 73 8.64 -2.77 -1.84
C ALA A 73 8.91 -3.04 -0.35
N GLU A 74 8.83 -4.30 0.09
CA GLU A 74 9.16 -4.70 1.46
C GLU A 74 10.63 -4.41 1.80
N ASN A 75 11.53 -4.67 0.87
CA ASN A 75 12.96 -4.41 1.03
C ASN A 75 13.28 -2.91 1.02
N THR A 76 12.56 -2.10 0.23
CA THR A 76 12.80 -0.64 0.12
C THR A 76 12.21 0.17 1.27
N LYS A 77 11.15 -0.28 1.96
CA LYS A 77 10.41 0.60 2.88
C LYS A 77 11.24 1.09 4.08
N HIS A 78 12.21 0.30 4.56
CA HIS A 78 13.12 0.57 5.69
C HIS A 78 12.47 1.37 6.85
N SER A 79 11.24 1.02 7.22
CA SER A 79 10.46 1.65 8.29
C SER A 79 9.34 0.72 8.73
N ASN A 80 9.10 0.62 10.04
CA ASN A 80 7.98 -0.14 10.61
C ASN A 80 6.65 0.61 10.55
N LYS A 81 6.68 1.92 10.29
CA LYS A 81 5.49 2.75 10.07
C LYS A 81 4.98 2.67 8.62
N ILE A 82 5.74 2.05 7.73
CA ILE A 82 5.34 1.76 6.35
C ILE A 82 4.99 0.29 6.23
N ILE A 83 3.81 -0.01 5.68
CA ILE A 83 3.29 -1.35 5.49
C ILE A 83 3.02 -1.57 4.02
N VAL A 84 3.46 -2.71 3.49
CA VAL A 84 3.21 -3.08 2.10
C VAL A 84 2.01 -4.02 2.05
N SER A 85 1.09 -3.77 1.12
CA SER A 85 -0.10 -4.59 0.93
C SER A 85 -0.37 -4.81 -0.54
N ASP A 86 -0.75 -6.04 -0.88
CA ASP A 86 -1.19 -6.47 -2.20
C ASP A 86 -2.68 -6.81 -2.24
N ILE A 87 -3.46 -6.28 -1.28
CA ILE A 87 -4.87 -6.63 -1.08
C ILE A 87 -5.75 -6.37 -2.32
N GLU A 88 -5.37 -5.43 -3.18
CA GLU A 88 -6.08 -5.14 -4.43
C GLU A 88 -6.18 -6.33 -5.38
N LYS A 89 -5.27 -7.32 -5.29
CA LYS A 89 -5.35 -8.54 -6.11
C LYS A 89 -6.60 -9.39 -5.82
N TYR A 90 -7.22 -9.18 -4.66
CA TYR A 90 -8.47 -9.84 -4.28
C TYR A 90 -9.71 -9.03 -4.64
N PHE A 91 -9.53 -7.87 -5.28
CA PHE A 91 -10.62 -6.96 -5.64
C PHE A 91 -11.11 -7.25 -7.06
N LYS A 92 -12.44 -7.21 -7.25
CA LYS A 92 -13.06 -7.44 -8.57
C LYS A 92 -12.52 -6.49 -9.63
N ASN A 93 -12.25 -5.26 -9.22
CA ASN A 93 -11.47 -4.28 -9.96
C ASN A 93 -10.67 -3.44 -8.95
N ASN A 94 -9.61 -2.81 -9.42
CA ASN A 94 -8.69 -2.00 -8.63
C ASN A 94 -8.75 -0.52 -9.04
N PHE A 95 -9.94 -0.04 -9.43
CA PHE A 95 -10.19 1.38 -9.44
C PHE A 95 -10.12 1.91 -8.00
N THR A 96 -9.43 3.02 -7.79
CA THR A 96 -9.19 3.57 -6.44
C THR A 96 -10.48 3.78 -5.66
N ALA A 97 -11.57 4.23 -6.29
CA ALA A 97 -12.87 4.38 -5.63
C ALA A 97 -13.39 3.05 -5.05
N ASN A 98 -13.26 1.94 -5.80
CA ASN A 98 -13.62 0.62 -5.31
C ASN A 98 -12.69 0.15 -4.19
N SER A 99 -11.38 0.36 -4.34
CA SER A 99 -10.39 -0.02 -3.34
C SER A 99 -10.64 0.68 -2.00
N ILE A 100 -10.87 2.00 -2.01
CA ILE A 100 -11.16 2.77 -0.79
C ILE A 100 -12.47 2.31 -0.14
N ASN A 101 -13.54 2.10 -0.92
CA ASN A 101 -14.81 1.60 -0.39
C ASN A 101 -14.67 0.24 0.27
N ARG A 102 -13.83 -0.64 -0.29
CA ARG A 102 -13.61 -1.97 0.27
C ARG A 102 -12.73 -1.95 1.51
N ILE A 103 -11.67 -1.15 1.52
CA ILE A 103 -10.79 -1.00 2.69
C ILE A 103 -11.57 -0.44 3.89
N LYS A 104 -12.44 0.56 3.68
CA LYS A 104 -13.30 1.13 4.73
C LYS A 104 -14.31 0.15 5.34
N LYS A 105 -14.65 -0.95 4.66
CA LYS A 105 -15.57 -1.98 5.18
C LYS A 105 -14.88 -3.06 5.99
N ILE A 106 -13.56 -3.16 5.89
CA ILE A 106 -12.74 -4.20 6.54
C ILE A 106 -12.01 -3.63 7.77
N ALA A 107 -11.80 -2.30 7.81
CA ALA A 107 -11.33 -1.55 8.97
C ALA A 107 -12.49 -1.19 9.90
#